data_AF-A0A5P9D6M9-F1
#
_entry.id   AF-A0A5P9D6M9-F1
#
_cell.length_a   1.000
_cell.length_b   1.000
_cell.length_c   1.000
_cell.angle_alpha   90.00
_cell.angle_beta   90.00
_cell.angle_gamma   90.00
#
_symmetry.space_group_name_H-M   'P 1'
#
loop_
_entity.id
_entity.type
_entity.pdbx_description
1 polymer ?
#
loop_
_entity_poly.entity_id
_entity_poly.type
_entity_poly.pdbx_seq_one_letter_code
_entity_poly.pdbx_strand_id
1 'polypeptide(L)'
;MRNPSENSSFFSKAFASPTAQTSDPLPTQNITGSGDFNSTTLKNRENAEKIFPFKDGSSEETRLPPPLDENGNEIDLQTVDLDQISPELFNQSFHSAHQLELLKRFDGDLALGTGDERIDVLEGDDGRTVLILQDITKNDLAQLSIKDQTRIVNYLTRSDVPDEVKQKLAFQWEAEVGGTVEQNRETAAALVEAAREKIEAADSKFDEPFLTQLDIIDEKITETAIFSLGTLQAEADGVLERFERVSSFEKSVSLSYQFPEESNRADTFAVNSSDFDASMKETLTQLVDQEKRFVDLKRQRLSIAKADNQFDLPTLVAAFQITYNIEKDIVSAQKTLELEQNNEVVKFYSDLQRMLQEVQKKFDPSKPEEKRNIFGSTASSANTTGVFVPRKPGHQASIVALSPENIDFDFQGVNFDLIVSDSNQNISTRDARTLAMFSRLTAGSGKSNATGHPIEEINSIERPLDNLFSGTLDQFRLDIDIDNKPDNIIDNSTNIDIDSDGKSPDGSIFLVRETKTQAEWNLYSTQVADAITLLNQRTQILTNDITTANQEGNRHFEQMNNALRRSIDMINSIARTAG
;
A
#
# COMPACT_ATOMS: atom_id res chain seq x y z
N MET A 1 22.19 15.64 13.61
CA MET A 1 21.05 15.19 14.44
C MET A 1 20.17 16.39 14.74
N ARG A 2 19.09 16.58 13.97
CA ARG A 2 18.02 17.55 14.24
C ARG A 2 16.86 16.79 14.87
N ASN A 3 16.24 17.37 15.89
CA ASN A 3 15.15 16.78 16.67
C ASN A 3 13.91 16.59 15.78
N PRO A 4 13.39 15.36 15.57
CA PRO A 4 12.28 15.11 14.65
C PRO A 4 10.88 15.44 15.22
N SER A 5 10.77 15.96 16.45
CA SER A 5 9.48 16.16 17.12
C SER A 5 8.76 17.50 16.85
N GLU A 6 9.25 18.36 15.95
CA GLU A 6 8.65 19.70 15.71
C GLU A 6 8.16 19.96 14.27
N ASN A 7 8.13 18.95 13.40
CA ASN A 7 7.50 19.07 12.09
C ASN A 7 5.98 18.85 12.18
N SER A 8 5.29 19.80 12.81
CA SER A 8 3.88 20.07 12.47
C SER A 8 3.81 20.27 10.95
N SER A 9 3.08 19.39 10.26
CA SER A 9 2.99 19.44 8.80
C SER A 9 2.52 20.83 8.37
N PHE A 10 3.04 21.34 7.26
CA PHE A 10 2.60 22.62 6.68
C PHE A 10 1.06 22.74 6.64
N PHE A 11 0.36 21.61 6.47
CA PHE A 11 -1.10 21.52 6.42
C PHE A 11 -1.79 21.61 7.78
N SER A 12 -1.18 21.14 8.88
CA SER A 12 -1.74 21.37 10.22
C SER A 12 -1.76 22.85 10.60
N LYS A 13 -0.94 23.69 9.94
CA LYS A 13 -0.94 25.15 10.09
C LYS A 13 -1.80 25.86 9.04
N ALA A 14 -1.85 25.36 7.81
CA ALA A 14 -2.63 25.98 6.73
C ALA A 14 -4.15 25.76 6.87
N PHE A 15 -4.57 24.67 7.51
CA PHE A 15 -5.99 24.31 7.68
C PHE A 15 -6.40 24.16 9.14
N ALA A 16 -5.65 24.73 10.08
CA ALA A 16 -6.11 24.81 11.46
C ALA A 16 -7.40 25.64 11.51
N SER A 17 -8.54 24.98 11.78
CA SER A 17 -9.76 25.68 12.18
C SER A 17 -9.41 26.61 13.34
N PRO A 18 -9.76 27.91 13.29
CA PRO A 18 -9.36 28.85 14.31
C PRO A 18 -9.90 28.40 15.67
N THR A 19 -9.00 28.00 16.57
CA THR A 19 -9.32 27.53 17.93
C THR A 19 -9.64 28.68 18.89
N ALA A 20 -9.51 29.93 18.46
CA ALA A 20 -9.97 31.09 19.18
C ALA A 20 -10.84 31.94 18.26
N GLN A 21 -12.00 32.38 18.75
CA GLN A 21 -12.76 33.48 18.14
C GLN A 21 -11.83 34.69 18.04
N THR A 22 -11.32 34.99 16.84
CA THR A 22 -10.62 36.24 16.59
C THR A 22 -11.63 37.37 16.79
N SER A 23 -11.32 38.30 17.69
CA SER A 23 -12.18 39.44 18.06
C SER A 23 -12.37 40.47 16.94
N ASP A 24 -11.74 40.25 15.78
CA ASP A 24 -11.94 41.05 14.58
C ASP A 24 -12.41 40.12 13.45
N PRO A 25 -13.70 40.13 13.08
CA PRO A 25 -14.14 39.47 11.87
C PRO A 25 -13.48 40.13 10.66
N LEU A 26 -13.00 39.31 9.73
CA LEU A 26 -12.66 39.75 8.37
C LEU A 26 -13.78 40.65 7.85
N PRO A 27 -13.47 41.76 7.15
CA PRO A 27 -14.50 42.63 6.58
C PRO A 27 -15.29 41.82 5.54
N THR A 28 -16.44 41.31 5.97
CA THR A 28 -17.42 40.74 5.06
C THR A 28 -17.92 41.89 4.20
N GLN A 29 -17.79 41.74 2.88
CA GLN A 29 -18.43 42.65 1.95
C GLN A 29 -19.94 42.53 2.21
N ASN A 30 -20.46 43.56 2.88
CA ASN A 30 -21.85 43.67 3.24
C ASN A 30 -22.62 43.94 1.95
N ILE A 31 -23.12 42.87 1.32
CA ILE A 31 -24.13 42.99 0.26
C ILE A 31 -25.32 43.70 0.93
N THR A 32 -25.69 44.86 0.40
CA THR A 32 -26.74 45.70 0.96
C THR A 32 -28.05 44.90 0.95
N GLY A 33 -28.44 44.34 2.10
CA GLY A 33 -29.63 43.48 2.27
C GLY A 33 -29.47 42.28 3.21
N SER A 34 -28.25 41.85 3.57
CA SER A 34 -28.03 40.66 4.43
C SER A 34 -27.84 40.97 5.92
N GLY A 35 -28.16 42.19 6.35
CA GLY A 35 -27.98 42.63 7.72
C GLY A 35 -29.13 42.22 8.63
N ASP A 36 -29.25 40.93 8.94
CA ASP A 36 -29.88 40.50 10.19
C ASP A 36 -29.32 39.13 10.62
N PHE A 37 -28.41 39.17 11.60
CA PHE A 37 -27.87 38.02 12.35
C PHE A 37 -28.94 37.34 13.25
N ASN A 38 -30.20 37.40 12.84
CA ASN A 38 -31.34 36.87 13.57
C ASN A 38 -32.29 36.06 12.66
N SER A 39 -31.78 35.56 11.52
CA SER A 39 -32.47 34.52 10.78
C SER A 39 -32.27 33.18 11.50
N THR A 40 -32.99 32.99 12.60
CA THR A 40 -33.38 31.63 12.96
C THR A 40 -33.95 31.00 11.69
N THR A 41 -33.54 29.78 11.38
CA THR A 41 -34.03 29.00 10.25
C THR A 41 -35.57 29.04 10.14
N LEU A 42 -36.25 29.25 11.29
CA LEU A 42 -37.67 29.53 11.38
C LEU A 42 -38.15 30.78 10.63
N LYS A 43 -37.51 31.96 10.77
CA LYS A 43 -37.99 33.20 10.10
C LYS A 43 -37.77 33.16 8.59
N ASN A 44 -36.66 32.57 8.14
CA ASN A 44 -36.45 32.34 6.72
C ASN A 44 -37.41 31.27 6.18
N ARG A 45 -37.75 30.26 6.99
CA ARG A 45 -38.78 29.28 6.65
C ARG A 45 -40.16 29.93 6.58
N GLU A 46 -40.56 30.73 7.56
CA GLU A 46 -41.83 31.46 7.57
C GLU A 46 -41.92 32.49 6.45
N ASN A 47 -40.83 33.20 6.14
CA ASN A 47 -40.78 34.12 5.02
C ASN A 47 -40.78 33.40 3.68
N ALA A 48 -40.07 32.27 3.55
CA ALA A 48 -40.14 31.43 2.37
C ALA A 48 -41.52 30.79 2.22
N GLU A 49 -42.18 30.36 3.29
CA GLU A 49 -43.57 29.87 3.27
C GLU A 49 -44.56 30.99 2.92
N LYS A 50 -44.28 32.26 3.28
CA LYS A 50 -45.07 33.42 2.86
C LYS A 50 -44.83 33.86 1.41
N ILE A 51 -43.60 33.78 0.92
CA ILE A 51 -43.21 34.18 -0.44
C ILE A 51 -43.50 33.05 -1.44
N PHE A 52 -43.40 31.81 -0.97
CA PHE A 52 -43.68 30.57 -1.68
C PHE A 52 -44.78 29.78 -0.95
N PRO A 53 -46.05 30.25 -0.96
CA PRO A 53 -47.19 29.56 -0.32
C PRO A 53 -47.46 28.15 -0.86
N PHE A 54 -46.74 27.75 -1.91
CA PHE A 54 -46.87 26.51 -2.68
C PHE A 54 -46.48 25.21 -1.94
N LYS A 55 -45.97 25.28 -0.70
CA LYS A 55 -45.29 24.13 -0.07
C LYS A 55 -46.15 23.18 0.78
N ASP A 56 -47.36 23.56 1.19
CA ASP A 56 -48.22 22.67 2.01
C ASP A 56 -49.34 21.98 1.23
N GLY A 57 -49.54 22.33 -0.04
CA GLY A 57 -50.56 21.74 -0.91
C GLY A 57 -52.01 21.98 -0.46
N SER A 58 -52.25 22.90 0.48
CA SER A 58 -53.56 23.08 1.11
C SER A 58 -54.54 23.97 0.34
N SER A 59 -54.09 24.69 -0.70
CA SER A 59 -54.96 25.53 -1.53
C SER A 59 -55.03 25.03 -2.98
N GLU A 60 -56.26 24.83 -3.48
CA GLU A 60 -56.51 24.45 -4.89
C GLU A 60 -55.94 25.46 -5.87
N GLU A 61 -55.89 26.75 -5.51
CA GLU A 61 -55.35 27.84 -6.33
C GLU A 61 -53.82 27.78 -6.50
N THR A 62 -53.13 26.91 -5.75
CA THR A 62 -51.66 26.78 -5.77
C THR A 62 -51.15 25.46 -6.34
N ARG A 63 -52.04 24.58 -6.83
CA ARG A 63 -51.60 23.37 -7.53
C ARG A 63 -50.93 23.76 -8.84
N LEU A 64 -49.81 23.09 -9.15
CA LEU A 64 -49.25 23.18 -10.49
C LEU A 64 -50.30 22.72 -11.50
N PRO A 65 -50.36 23.32 -12.70
CA PRO A 65 -51.27 22.85 -13.73
C PRO A 65 -50.99 21.36 -13.99
N PRO A 66 -52.03 20.53 -14.17
CA PRO A 66 -51.86 19.11 -14.40
C PRO A 66 -50.83 18.85 -15.53
N PRO A 67 -49.95 17.84 -15.39
CA PRO A 67 -49.08 17.48 -16.49
C PRO A 67 -49.92 17.07 -17.70
N LEU A 68 -49.41 17.33 -18.90
CA LEU A 68 -50.08 16.95 -20.13
C LEU A 68 -49.54 15.61 -20.64
N ASP A 69 -50.41 14.79 -21.23
CA ASP A 69 -50.02 13.58 -21.95
C ASP A 69 -49.38 13.91 -23.32
N GLU A 70 -48.96 12.87 -24.05
CA GLU A 70 -48.37 13.00 -25.40
C GLU A 70 -49.31 13.68 -26.42
N ASN A 71 -50.62 13.70 -26.17
CA ASN A 71 -51.64 14.33 -27.01
C ASN A 71 -52.02 15.75 -26.52
N GLY A 72 -51.45 16.22 -25.42
CA GLY A 72 -51.76 17.52 -24.81
C GLY A 72 -52.99 17.53 -23.91
N ASN A 73 -53.51 16.37 -23.49
CA ASN A 73 -54.61 16.28 -22.52
C ASN A 73 -54.09 16.36 -21.09
N GLU A 74 -54.83 17.01 -20.21
CA GLU A 74 -54.51 17.08 -18.78
C GLU A 74 -54.61 15.70 -18.10
N ILE A 75 -53.58 15.33 -17.35
CA ILE A 75 -53.51 14.11 -16.54
C ILE A 75 -53.83 14.45 -15.08
N ASP A 76 -54.94 13.93 -14.57
CA ASP A 76 -55.25 14.03 -13.14
C ASP A 76 -54.46 12.99 -12.34
N LEU A 77 -53.37 13.44 -11.69
CA LEU A 77 -52.48 12.60 -10.89
C LEU A 77 -53.18 11.88 -9.73
N GLN A 78 -54.35 12.37 -9.29
CA GLN A 78 -55.12 11.76 -8.21
C GLN A 78 -55.94 10.55 -8.68
N THR A 79 -56.25 10.46 -9.98
CA THR A 79 -57.14 9.43 -10.53
C THR A 79 -56.54 8.61 -11.66
N VAL A 80 -55.46 9.06 -12.29
CA VAL A 80 -54.77 8.38 -13.39
C VAL A 80 -54.35 6.96 -13.03
N ASP A 81 -54.52 6.02 -13.95
CA ASP A 81 -54.02 4.65 -13.83
C ASP A 81 -52.52 4.59 -14.21
N LEU A 82 -51.72 3.81 -13.48
CA LEU A 82 -50.27 3.76 -13.69
C LEU A 82 -49.86 3.25 -15.08
N ASP A 83 -50.71 2.45 -15.73
CA ASP A 83 -50.48 1.96 -17.09
C ASP A 83 -50.58 3.06 -18.16
N GLN A 84 -51.17 4.21 -17.83
CA GLN A 84 -51.22 5.39 -18.69
C GLN A 84 -50.00 6.30 -18.55
N ILE A 85 -49.14 6.05 -17.55
CA ILE A 85 -47.93 6.83 -17.31
C ILE A 85 -46.73 6.03 -17.78
N SER A 86 -46.23 6.36 -18.98
CA SER A 86 -45.00 5.76 -19.48
C SER A 86 -43.78 6.24 -18.66
N PRO A 87 -42.72 5.41 -18.55
CA PRO A 87 -41.45 5.82 -17.95
C PRO A 87 -40.88 7.10 -18.58
N GLU A 88 -41.00 7.25 -19.90
CA GLU A 88 -40.55 8.42 -20.63
C GLU A 88 -41.35 9.68 -20.27
N LEU A 89 -42.68 9.57 -20.20
CA LEU A 89 -43.55 10.68 -19.77
C LEU A 89 -43.21 11.12 -18.34
N PHE A 90 -43.01 10.16 -17.43
CA PHE A 90 -42.65 10.44 -16.05
C PHE A 90 -41.28 11.14 -15.92
N ASN A 91 -40.26 10.66 -16.63
CA ASN A 91 -38.91 11.22 -16.52
C ASN A 91 -38.73 12.55 -17.26
N GLN A 92 -39.33 12.72 -18.44
CA GLN A 92 -39.06 13.87 -19.30
C GLN A 92 -40.10 15.00 -19.17
N SER A 93 -41.36 14.65 -18.89
CA SER A 93 -42.47 15.61 -18.96
C SER A 93 -42.99 16.03 -17.59
N PHE A 94 -42.85 15.19 -16.56
CA PHE A 94 -43.33 15.55 -15.23
C PHE A 94 -42.31 16.44 -14.51
N HIS A 95 -42.80 17.53 -13.94
CA HIS A 95 -42.04 18.31 -12.96
C HIS A 95 -41.84 17.46 -11.69
N SER A 96 -40.74 17.67 -10.95
CA SER A 96 -40.44 16.91 -9.72
C SER A 96 -41.57 16.94 -8.68
N ALA A 97 -42.32 18.05 -8.61
CA ALA A 97 -43.51 18.15 -7.77
C ALA A 97 -44.65 17.20 -8.21
N HIS A 98 -44.87 17.01 -9.51
CA HIS A 98 -45.84 16.04 -10.04
C HIS A 98 -45.38 14.61 -9.76
N GLN A 99 -44.08 14.34 -9.93
CA GLN A 99 -43.48 13.05 -9.60
C GLN A 99 -43.67 12.70 -8.11
N LEU A 100 -43.44 13.65 -7.20
CA LEU A 100 -43.67 13.49 -5.76
C LEU A 100 -45.15 13.33 -5.41
N GLU A 101 -46.05 14.09 -6.05
CA GLU A 101 -47.49 13.95 -5.83
C GLU A 101 -47.96 12.55 -6.19
N LEU A 102 -47.50 12.04 -7.34
CA LEU A 102 -47.77 10.67 -7.76
C LEU A 102 -47.16 9.65 -6.77
N LEU A 103 -45.89 9.80 -6.39
CA LEU A 103 -45.24 8.92 -5.41
C LEU A 103 -46.01 8.86 -4.09
N LYS A 104 -46.46 10.00 -3.56
CA LYS A 104 -47.22 10.07 -2.31
C LYS A 104 -48.57 9.36 -2.39
N ARG A 105 -49.18 9.29 -3.58
CA ARG A 105 -50.40 8.50 -3.80
C ARG A 105 -50.13 6.99 -3.70
N PHE A 106 -48.91 6.54 -4.02
CA PHE A 106 -48.48 5.14 -3.98
C PHE A 106 -47.54 4.87 -2.80
N ASP A 107 -47.80 5.47 -1.63
CA ASP A 107 -47.06 5.23 -0.38
C ASP A 107 -45.53 5.48 -0.47
N GLY A 108 -45.10 6.31 -1.42
CA GLY A 108 -43.70 6.74 -1.56
C GLY A 108 -42.84 5.82 -2.43
N ASP A 109 -43.38 4.79 -3.07
CA ASP A 109 -42.67 4.00 -4.09
C ASP A 109 -43.59 3.55 -5.22
N LEU A 110 -43.06 3.51 -6.44
CA LEU A 110 -43.81 3.01 -7.60
C LEU A 110 -42.88 2.42 -8.66
N ALA A 111 -43.43 1.52 -9.47
CA ALA A 111 -42.76 0.98 -10.65
C ALA A 111 -43.58 1.31 -11.91
N LEU A 112 -42.92 1.87 -12.92
CA LEU A 112 -43.54 2.24 -14.20
C LEU A 112 -42.93 1.41 -15.33
N GLY A 113 -43.76 0.97 -16.27
CA GLY A 113 -43.34 0.18 -17.42
C GLY A 113 -43.03 -1.29 -17.09
N THR A 114 -42.49 -2.00 -18.09
CA THR A 114 -42.09 -3.41 -17.99
C THR A 114 -40.82 -3.67 -18.79
N GLY A 115 -40.13 -4.79 -18.51
CA GLY A 115 -38.91 -5.17 -19.23
C GLY A 115 -37.79 -4.14 -19.08
N ASP A 116 -37.09 -3.86 -20.18
CA ASP A 116 -35.91 -2.99 -20.19
C ASP A 116 -36.22 -1.50 -19.94
N GLU A 117 -37.46 -1.09 -20.24
CA GLU A 117 -37.96 0.29 -20.06
C GLU A 117 -38.48 0.53 -18.64
N ARG A 118 -38.57 -0.51 -17.79
CA ARG A 118 -39.04 -0.36 -16.42
C ARG A 118 -38.16 0.61 -15.63
N ILE A 119 -38.80 1.56 -14.95
CA ILE A 119 -38.18 2.39 -13.93
C ILE A 119 -38.83 2.14 -12.57
N ASP A 120 -38.02 2.14 -11.54
CA ASP A 120 -38.43 2.00 -10.15
C ASP A 120 -38.07 3.30 -9.44
N VAL A 121 -39.06 3.91 -8.80
CA VAL A 121 -38.98 5.27 -8.28
C VAL A 121 -39.34 5.26 -6.80
N LEU A 122 -38.48 5.86 -5.98
CA LEU A 122 -38.69 6.02 -4.55
C LEU A 122 -38.75 7.50 -4.17
N GLU A 123 -39.57 7.84 -3.18
CA GLU A 123 -39.46 9.11 -2.47
C GLU A 123 -38.20 9.07 -1.59
N GLY A 124 -37.49 10.19 -1.45
CA GLY A 124 -36.38 10.34 -0.50
C GLY A 124 -36.85 10.52 0.95
N ASP A 125 -35.95 10.36 1.92
CA ASP A 125 -36.23 10.52 3.37
C ASP A 125 -36.67 11.95 3.70
N ASP A 126 -36.25 12.94 2.91
CA ASP A 126 -36.65 14.33 3.05
C ASP A 126 -38.09 14.62 2.60
N GLY A 127 -38.77 13.64 1.99
CA GLY A 127 -40.13 13.74 1.44
C GLY A 127 -40.26 14.69 0.24
N ARG A 128 -39.13 15.00 -0.41
CA ARG A 128 -39.00 16.01 -1.46
C ARG A 128 -38.07 15.59 -2.60
N THR A 129 -37.25 14.58 -2.39
CA THR A 129 -36.37 14.04 -3.41
C THR A 129 -37.05 12.87 -4.11
N VAL A 130 -36.87 12.78 -5.42
CA VAL A 130 -37.34 11.66 -6.26
C VAL A 130 -36.11 10.85 -6.65
N LEU A 131 -36.09 9.57 -6.29
CA LEU A 131 -34.99 8.65 -6.53
C LEU A 131 -35.39 7.67 -7.63
N ILE A 132 -34.95 7.92 -8.86
CA ILE A 132 -35.15 6.98 -9.98
C ILE A 132 -33.97 6.01 -9.98
N LEU A 133 -34.18 4.76 -9.58
CA LEU A 133 -33.09 3.82 -9.29
C LEU A 133 -32.21 3.55 -10.51
N GLN A 134 -32.79 3.48 -11.69
CA GLN A 134 -32.10 3.23 -12.96
C GLN A 134 -31.21 4.41 -13.39
N ASP A 135 -31.49 5.62 -12.91
CA ASP A 135 -30.73 6.83 -13.26
C ASP A 135 -29.65 7.15 -12.22
N ILE A 136 -29.71 6.53 -11.03
CA ILE A 136 -28.72 6.70 -9.96
C ILE A 136 -27.41 6.02 -10.37
N THR A 137 -26.33 6.79 -10.42
CA THR A 137 -24.98 6.25 -10.62
C THR A 137 -24.40 5.72 -9.30
N LYS A 138 -23.33 4.91 -9.39
CA LYS A 138 -22.56 4.45 -8.21
C LYS A 138 -22.12 5.62 -7.30
N ASN A 139 -21.75 6.75 -7.88
CA ASN A 139 -21.30 7.92 -7.12
C ASN A 139 -22.46 8.64 -6.43
N ASP A 140 -23.62 8.72 -7.09
CA ASP A 140 -24.82 9.33 -6.49
C ASP A 140 -25.30 8.48 -5.31
N LEU A 141 -25.29 7.15 -5.47
CA LEU A 141 -25.65 6.19 -4.42
C LEU A 141 -24.81 6.38 -3.14
N ALA A 142 -23.50 6.60 -3.31
CA ALA A 142 -22.58 6.84 -2.19
C ALA A 142 -22.81 8.20 -1.49
N GLN A 143 -23.47 9.15 -2.15
CA GLN A 143 -23.82 10.46 -1.59
C GLN A 143 -25.23 10.49 -0.96
N LEU A 144 -26.06 9.48 -1.21
CA LEU A 144 -27.37 9.38 -0.59
C LEU A 144 -27.26 9.24 0.93
N SER A 145 -28.26 9.76 1.64
CA SER A 145 -28.35 9.57 3.08
C SER A 145 -28.44 8.09 3.41
N ILE A 146 -27.95 7.68 4.58
CA ILE A 146 -28.03 6.28 5.03
C ILE A 146 -29.46 5.74 5.03
N LYS A 147 -30.44 6.61 5.28
CA LYS A 147 -31.86 6.25 5.27
C LYS A 147 -32.39 6.03 3.86
N ASP A 148 -31.97 6.84 2.89
CA ASP A 148 -32.29 6.63 1.47
C ASP A 148 -31.68 5.33 0.97
N GLN A 149 -30.40 5.09 1.28
CA GLN A 149 -29.74 3.82 0.93
C GLN A 149 -30.47 2.63 1.58
N THR A 150 -30.87 2.74 2.85
CA THR A 150 -31.66 1.71 3.55
C THR A 150 -33.02 1.50 2.89
N ARG A 151 -33.69 2.57 2.45
CA ARG A 151 -34.96 2.50 1.72
C ARG A 151 -34.79 1.77 0.39
N ILE A 152 -33.71 2.03 -0.34
CA ILE A 152 -33.35 1.32 -1.57
C ILE A 152 -33.13 -0.17 -1.28
N VAL A 153 -32.34 -0.54 -0.26
CA VAL A 153 -32.13 -1.94 0.11
C VAL A 153 -33.46 -2.62 0.43
N ASN A 154 -34.27 -2.02 1.30
CA ASN A 154 -35.57 -2.56 1.67
C ASN A 154 -36.48 -2.75 0.45
N TYR A 155 -36.50 -1.79 -0.47
CA TYR A 155 -37.25 -1.92 -1.72
C TYR A 155 -36.79 -3.14 -2.52
N LEU A 156 -35.48 -3.32 -2.71
CA LEU A 156 -34.91 -4.44 -3.48
C LEU A 156 -35.11 -5.81 -2.81
N THR A 157 -35.39 -5.86 -1.51
CA THR A 157 -35.74 -7.12 -0.82
C THR A 157 -37.15 -7.62 -1.12
N ARG A 158 -38.03 -6.77 -1.64
CA ARG A 158 -39.43 -7.16 -1.88
C ARG A 158 -39.52 -8.23 -2.98
N SER A 159 -40.52 -9.10 -2.84
CA SER A 159 -40.75 -10.20 -3.78
C SER A 159 -41.41 -9.77 -5.09
N ASP A 160 -41.96 -8.55 -5.16
CA ASP A 160 -42.59 -7.97 -6.36
C ASP A 160 -41.60 -7.21 -7.25
N VAL A 161 -40.38 -6.96 -6.78
CA VAL A 161 -39.27 -6.44 -7.61
C VAL A 161 -38.68 -7.61 -8.40
N PRO A 162 -38.69 -7.57 -9.75
CA PRO A 162 -38.14 -8.64 -10.58
C PRO A 162 -36.64 -8.84 -10.36
N ASP A 163 -36.18 -10.09 -10.42
CA ASP A 163 -34.76 -10.42 -10.24
C ASP A 163 -33.88 -9.79 -11.34
N GLU A 164 -34.42 -9.60 -12.55
CA GLU A 164 -33.72 -8.92 -13.64
C GLU A 164 -33.41 -7.45 -13.31
N VAL A 165 -34.34 -6.76 -12.63
CA VAL A 165 -34.13 -5.37 -12.16
C VAL A 165 -33.04 -5.35 -11.09
N LYS A 166 -33.11 -6.27 -10.12
CA LYS A 166 -32.09 -6.40 -9.07
C LYS A 166 -30.72 -6.61 -9.71
N GLN A 167 -30.57 -7.59 -10.59
CA GLN A 167 -29.29 -7.87 -11.27
C GLN A 167 -28.77 -6.68 -12.07
N LYS A 168 -29.64 -5.96 -12.79
CA LYS A 168 -29.26 -4.76 -13.55
C LYS A 168 -28.72 -3.66 -12.62
N LEU A 169 -29.40 -3.38 -11.52
CA LEU A 169 -28.95 -2.39 -10.52
C LEU A 169 -27.67 -2.86 -9.80
N ALA A 170 -27.55 -4.15 -9.49
CA ALA A 170 -26.34 -4.76 -8.91
C ALA A 170 -25.13 -4.47 -9.79
N PHE A 171 -25.28 -4.74 -11.08
CA PHE A 171 -24.24 -4.55 -12.09
C PHE A 171 -23.91 -3.06 -12.26
N GLN A 172 -24.92 -2.20 -12.36
CA GLN A 172 -24.75 -0.75 -12.54
C GLN A 172 -24.03 -0.09 -11.36
N TRP A 173 -24.34 -0.50 -10.14
CA TRP A 173 -23.74 0.04 -8.93
C TRP A 173 -22.47 -0.70 -8.49
N GLU A 174 -22.15 -1.82 -9.16
CA GLU A 174 -21.12 -2.78 -8.75
C GLU A 174 -21.29 -3.20 -7.28
N ALA A 175 -22.53 -3.33 -6.84
CA ALA A 175 -22.94 -3.53 -5.46
C ALA A 175 -23.74 -4.82 -5.30
N GLU A 176 -23.63 -5.45 -4.14
CA GLU A 176 -24.51 -6.57 -3.82
C GLU A 176 -25.90 -6.01 -3.49
N VAL A 177 -26.89 -6.39 -4.30
CA VAL A 177 -28.29 -6.02 -4.10
C VAL A 177 -29.07 -7.28 -3.79
N GLY A 178 -29.28 -7.49 -2.50
CA GLY A 178 -29.87 -8.67 -1.90
C GLY A 178 -29.69 -8.60 -0.39
N GLY A 179 -30.48 -9.38 0.36
CA GLY A 179 -30.37 -9.42 1.81
C GLY A 179 -30.78 -8.13 2.54
N THR A 180 -30.59 -8.12 3.86
CA THR A 180 -30.84 -6.94 4.69
C THR A 180 -29.61 -6.04 4.77
N VAL A 181 -29.79 -4.78 5.20
CA VAL A 181 -28.67 -3.86 5.45
C VAL A 181 -27.64 -4.47 6.40
N GLU A 182 -28.10 -5.18 7.44
CA GLU A 182 -27.25 -5.86 8.41
C GLU A 182 -26.43 -6.97 7.76
N GLN A 183 -27.03 -7.79 6.87
CA GLN A 183 -26.31 -8.85 6.16
C GLN A 183 -25.22 -8.28 5.23
N ASN A 184 -25.52 -7.18 4.54
CA ASN A 184 -24.55 -6.51 3.67
C ASN A 184 -23.39 -5.92 4.48
N ARG A 185 -23.67 -5.35 5.66
CA ARG A 185 -22.64 -4.85 6.57
C ARG A 185 -21.80 -5.96 7.19
N GLU A 186 -22.42 -7.06 7.60
CA GLU A 186 -21.70 -8.23 8.13
C GLU A 186 -20.74 -8.80 7.08
N THR A 187 -21.20 -8.92 5.83
CA THR A 187 -20.37 -9.40 4.71
C THR A 187 -19.21 -8.44 4.42
N ALA A 188 -19.47 -7.13 4.39
CA ALA A 188 -18.45 -6.11 4.21
C ALA A 188 -17.42 -6.10 5.35
N ALA A 189 -17.89 -6.15 6.60
CA ALA A 189 -17.03 -6.17 7.79
C ALA A 189 -16.15 -7.43 7.84
N ALA A 190 -16.67 -8.60 7.41
CA ALA A 190 -15.89 -9.82 7.36
C ALA A 190 -14.67 -9.73 6.41
N LEU A 191 -14.75 -8.94 5.33
CA LEU A 191 -13.61 -8.69 4.44
C LEU A 191 -12.52 -7.87 5.14
N VAL A 192 -12.92 -6.83 5.89
CA VAL A 192 -11.99 -5.97 6.63
C VAL A 192 -11.37 -6.75 7.79
N GLU A 193 -12.16 -7.54 8.50
CA GLU A 193 -11.69 -8.36 9.62
C GLU A 193 -10.69 -9.43 9.16
N ALA A 194 -10.92 -10.08 8.02
CA ALA A 194 -9.96 -11.03 7.46
C ALA A 194 -8.60 -10.38 7.13
N ALA A 195 -8.58 -9.10 6.73
CA ALA A 195 -7.34 -8.36 6.54
C ALA A 195 -6.70 -8.00 7.89
N ARG A 196 -7.50 -7.58 8.88
CA ARG A 196 -7.07 -7.28 10.24
C ARG A 196 -6.38 -8.46 10.91
N GLU A 197 -7.01 -9.64 10.88
CA GLU A 197 -6.46 -10.87 11.47
C GLU A 197 -5.08 -11.23 10.89
N LYS A 198 -4.89 -11.04 9.58
CA LYS A 198 -3.59 -11.29 8.92
C LYS A 198 -2.51 -10.31 9.38
N ILE A 199 -2.86 -9.04 9.56
CA ILE A 199 -1.93 -8.01 10.03
C ILE A 199 -1.52 -8.29 11.48
N GLU A 200 -2.50 -8.56 12.35
CA GLU A 200 -2.26 -8.86 13.77
C GLU A 200 -1.46 -10.16 13.95
N ALA A 201 -1.74 -11.19 13.14
CA ALA A 201 -1.02 -12.47 13.20
C ALA A 201 0.47 -12.36 12.84
N ALA A 202 0.88 -11.28 12.16
CA ALA A 202 2.28 -11.07 11.79
C ALA A 202 3.13 -10.46 12.92
N ASP A 203 2.53 -10.00 14.02
CA ASP A 203 3.22 -9.43 15.21
C ASP A 203 4.25 -8.34 14.83
N SER A 204 3.88 -7.48 13.88
CA SER A 204 4.71 -6.39 13.38
C SER A 204 4.70 -5.20 14.34
N LYS A 205 5.84 -4.54 14.54
CA LYS A 205 5.90 -3.28 15.33
C LYS A 205 5.34 -2.07 14.59
N PHE A 206 4.97 -2.25 13.32
CA PHE A 206 4.54 -1.19 12.42
C PHE A 206 3.13 -1.44 11.86
N ASP A 207 2.32 -2.25 12.54
CA ASP A 207 0.94 -2.59 12.18
C ASP A 207 -0.05 -1.42 12.35
N GLU A 208 0.15 -0.55 13.35
CA GLU A 208 -0.77 0.52 13.74
C GLU A 208 -1.31 1.38 12.57
N PRO A 209 -0.48 1.91 11.63
CA PRO A 209 -1.00 2.69 10.51
C PRO A 209 -1.91 1.89 9.58
N PHE A 210 -1.74 0.58 9.49
CA PHE A 210 -2.56 -0.28 8.62
C PHE A 210 -3.88 -0.66 9.31
N LEU A 211 -3.83 -1.03 10.59
CA LEU A 211 -5.03 -1.26 11.39
C LEU A 211 -5.91 -0.01 11.44
N THR A 212 -5.30 1.17 11.58
CA THR A 212 -6.03 2.44 11.53
C THR A 212 -6.71 2.68 10.17
N GLN A 213 -6.10 2.23 9.06
CA GLN A 213 -6.74 2.33 7.75
C GLN A 213 -7.95 1.41 7.65
N LEU A 214 -7.86 0.19 8.19
CA LEU A 214 -8.98 -0.76 8.27
C LEU A 214 -10.10 -0.20 9.15
N ASP A 215 -9.78 0.45 10.28
CA ASP A 215 -10.77 1.12 11.14
C ASP A 215 -11.55 2.21 10.37
N ILE A 216 -10.88 2.96 9.49
CA ILE A 216 -11.53 3.97 8.65
C ILE A 216 -12.46 3.31 7.61
N ILE A 217 -12.11 2.12 7.11
CA ILE A 217 -12.98 1.36 6.21
C ILE A 217 -14.20 0.86 6.98
N ASP A 218 -14.01 0.30 8.17
CA ASP A 218 -15.10 -0.13 9.06
C ASP A 218 -16.05 1.02 9.40
N GLU A 219 -15.51 2.20 9.70
CA GLU A 219 -16.32 3.40 9.96
C GLU A 219 -17.22 3.73 8.76
N LYS A 220 -16.69 3.71 7.53
CA LYS A 220 -17.50 3.89 6.31
C LYS A 220 -18.58 2.79 6.17
N ILE A 221 -18.27 1.54 6.54
CA ILE A 221 -19.22 0.43 6.54
C ILE A 221 -20.39 0.68 7.51
N THR A 222 -20.14 1.31 8.65
CA THR A 222 -21.23 1.67 9.56
C THR A 222 -22.11 2.81 9.05
N GLU A 223 -21.57 3.69 8.20
CA GLU A 223 -22.23 4.92 7.73
C GLU A 223 -22.99 4.76 6.41
N THR A 224 -22.84 3.63 5.74
CA THR A 224 -23.52 3.35 4.48
C THR A 224 -24.33 2.05 4.57
N ALA A 225 -25.26 1.86 3.65
CA ALA A 225 -26.12 0.68 3.59
C ALA A 225 -25.95 -0.12 2.29
N ILE A 226 -25.39 0.51 1.25
CA ILE A 226 -25.09 -0.15 -0.03
C ILE A 226 -23.61 0.03 -0.33
N PHE A 227 -22.95 -1.09 -0.66
CA PHE A 227 -21.50 -1.15 -0.86
C PHE A 227 -21.17 -1.85 -2.15
N SER A 228 -20.11 -1.38 -2.78
CA SER A 228 -19.40 -2.20 -3.76
C SER A 228 -18.42 -3.11 -3.02
N LEU A 229 -18.79 -4.38 -2.80
CA LEU A 229 -17.93 -5.37 -2.14
C LEU A 229 -16.59 -5.53 -2.85
N GLY A 230 -16.58 -5.51 -4.19
CA GLY A 230 -15.34 -5.53 -4.96
C GLY A 230 -14.43 -4.33 -4.70
N THR A 231 -15.02 -3.14 -4.47
CA THR A 231 -14.25 -1.94 -4.12
C THR A 231 -13.69 -2.04 -2.69
N LEU A 232 -14.49 -2.52 -1.73
CA LEU A 232 -14.04 -2.72 -0.35
C LEU A 232 -12.94 -3.78 -0.26
N GLN A 233 -13.11 -4.90 -0.95
CA GLN A 233 -12.10 -5.95 -1.03
C GLN A 233 -10.80 -5.40 -1.62
N ALA A 234 -10.85 -4.64 -2.73
CA ALA A 234 -9.67 -4.03 -3.31
C ALA A 234 -8.99 -3.01 -2.36
N GLU A 235 -9.77 -2.26 -1.57
CA GLU A 235 -9.21 -1.34 -0.57
C GLU A 235 -8.50 -2.11 0.57
N ALA A 236 -9.12 -3.18 1.09
CA ALA A 236 -8.55 -4.04 2.13
C ALA A 236 -7.31 -4.82 1.64
N ASP A 237 -7.38 -5.45 0.46
CA ASP A 237 -6.24 -6.14 -0.16
C ASP A 237 -5.09 -5.16 -0.44
N GLY A 238 -5.40 -3.93 -0.83
CA GLY A 238 -4.39 -2.88 -1.00
C GLY A 238 -3.69 -2.51 0.31
N VAL A 239 -4.40 -2.45 1.44
CA VAL A 239 -3.81 -2.24 2.77
C VAL A 239 -2.90 -3.42 3.14
N LEU A 240 -3.37 -4.64 2.90
CA LEU A 240 -2.62 -5.87 3.19
C LEU A 240 -1.33 -5.96 2.37
N GLU A 241 -1.37 -5.69 1.06
CA GLU A 241 -0.17 -5.73 0.19
C GLU A 241 0.90 -4.75 0.69
N ARG A 242 0.49 -3.53 1.10
CA ARG A 242 1.43 -2.54 1.64
C ARG A 242 1.97 -2.95 3.01
N PHE A 243 1.15 -3.61 3.84
CA PHE A 243 1.60 -4.18 5.11
C PHE A 243 2.61 -5.31 4.90
N GLU A 244 2.33 -6.25 4.00
CA GLU A 244 3.25 -7.36 3.68
C GLU A 244 4.61 -6.85 3.21
N ARG A 245 4.63 -5.74 2.45
CA ARG A 245 5.87 -5.04 2.09
C ARG A 245 6.61 -4.55 3.34
N VAL A 246 5.96 -3.78 4.22
CA VAL A 246 6.60 -3.27 5.46
C VAL A 246 7.06 -4.40 6.36
N SER A 247 6.23 -5.43 6.55
CA SER A 247 6.53 -6.62 7.36
C SER A 247 7.76 -7.36 6.82
N SER A 248 7.88 -7.53 5.50
CA SER A 248 9.06 -8.15 4.88
C SER A 248 10.35 -7.38 5.21
N PHE A 249 10.32 -6.05 5.08
CA PHE A 249 11.46 -5.20 5.44
C PHE A 249 11.76 -5.23 6.95
N GLU A 250 10.74 -5.21 7.81
CA GLU A 250 10.91 -5.32 9.25
C GLU A 250 11.59 -6.64 9.65
N LYS A 251 11.12 -7.77 9.11
CA LYS A 251 11.72 -9.08 9.38
C LYS A 251 13.20 -9.07 9.02
N SER A 252 13.54 -8.63 7.80
CA SER A 252 14.93 -8.57 7.34
C SER A 252 15.79 -7.64 8.19
N VAL A 253 15.28 -6.50 8.65
CA VAL A 253 16.01 -5.56 9.53
C VAL A 253 16.16 -6.08 10.96
N SER A 254 15.15 -6.78 11.48
CA SER A 254 15.14 -7.30 12.86
C SER A 254 16.15 -8.42 13.08
N LEU A 255 16.38 -9.25 12.05
CA LEU A 255 17.40 -10.29 12.07
C LEU A 255 18.81 -9.72 12.21
N SER A 256 19.03 -8.51 11.69
CA SER A 256 20.31 -7.81 11.79
C SER A 256 20.65 -7.31 13.21
N TYR A 257 19.67 -7.26 14.12
CA TYR A 257 19.81 -6.63 15.44
C TYR A 257 19.94 -7.63 16.62
N GLN A 258 19.62 -8.91 16.45
CA GLN A 258 19.35 -9.82 17.58
C GLN A 258 20.56 -10.46 18.30
N PHE A 259 21.78 -9.97 18.12
CA PHE A 259 22.91 -10.48 18.91
C PHE A 259 23.21 -9.58 20.13
N PRO A 260 23.13 -10.12 21.35
CA PRO A 260 23.16 -9.32 22.58
C PRO A 260 24.48 -8.55 22.75
N GLU A 261 24.35 -7.24 23.02
CA GLU A 261 25.44 -6.30 23.33
C GLU A 261 26.37 -6.77 24.46
N GLU A 262 25.91 -7.68 25.32
CA GLU A 262 26.69 -8.22 26.44
C GLU A 262 27.79 -9.19 26.01
N SER A 263 27.71 -9.74 24.80
CA SER A 263 28.87 -10.41 24.22
C SER A 263 29.80 -9.36 23.64
N ASN A 264 30.95 -9.13 24.26
CA ASN A 264 32.04 -8.29 23.74
C ASN A 264 32.61 -8.76 22.38
N ARG A 265 31.93 -9.70 21.70
CA ARG A 265 32.27 -10.26 20.40
C ARG A 265 31.76 -9.31 19.32
N ALA A 266 32.69 -8.82 18.53
CA ALA A 266 32.46 -7.81 17.51
C ALA A 266 31.40 -8.25 16.49
N ASP A 267 30.47 -7.34 16.24
CA ASP A 267 29.84 -7.06 14.95
C ASP A 267 29.27 -8.26 14.19
N THR A 268 27.98 -8.50 14.39
CA THR A 268 27.21 -9.35 13.50
C THR A 268 27.01 -8.65 12.16
N PHE A 269 27.36 -9.38 11.11
CA PHE A 269 27.28 -8.90 9.74
C PHE A 269 25.81 -8.82 9.32
N ALA A 270 25.32 -7.60 9.17
CA ALA A 270 24.18 -7.24 8.35
C ALA A 270 24.59 -7.44 6.88
N VAL A 271 24.06 -8.46 6.20
CA VAL A 271 24.56 -8.89 4.87
C VAL A 271 23.50 -8.83 3.78
N ASN A 272 22.30 -8.40 4.14
CA ASN A 272 21.22 -8.29 3.18
C ASN A 272 21.35 -7.04 2.30
N SER A 273 22.33 -6.17 2.55
CA SER A 273 22.63 -5.00 1.73
C SER A 273 24.12 -4.67 1.73
N SER A 274 24.53 -3.83 0.78
CA SER A 274 25.94 -3.45 0.63
C SER A 274 26.47 -2.50 1.72
N ASP A 275 25.57 -1.94 2.52
CA ASP A 275 25.81 -0.86 3.48
C ASP A 275 25.39 -1.21 4.92
N PHE A 276 25.47 -2.50 5.29
CA PHE A 276 25.16 -3.00 6.64
C PHE A 276 23.72 -2.71 7.08
N ASP A 277 22.79 -2.87 6.14
CA ASP A 277 21.34 -2.71 6.27
C ASP A 277 20.91 -1.28 6.55
N ALA A 278 21.79 -0.30 6.33
CA ALA A 278 21.47 1.11 6.48
C ALA A 278 20.38 1.53 5.48
N SER A 279 20.56 1.20 4.19
CA SER A 279 19.57 1.42 3.12
C SER A 279 18.23 0.75 3.40
N MET A 280 18.22 -0.48 3.91
CA MET A 280 16.99 -1.19 4.25
C MET A 280 16.28 -0.59 5.46
N LYS A 281 17.02 -0.19 6.52
CA LYS A 281 16.46 0.51 7.68
C LYS A 281 15.86 1.85 7.28
N GLU A 282 16.55 2.60 6.43
CA GLU A 282 16.05 3.84 5.86
C GLU A 282 14.78 3.59 5.05
N THR A 283 14.79 2.59 4.16
CA THR A 283 13.62 2.22 3.36
C THR A 283 12.42 1.85 4.23
N LEU A 284 12.62 1.00 5.25
CA LEU A 284 11.57 0.64 6.22
C LEU A 284 10.98 1.87 6.90
N THR A 285 11.85 2.77 7.38
CA THR A 285 11.42 4.02 8.03
C THR A 285 10.58 4.88 7.07
N GLN A 286 11.05 5.04 5.83
CA GLN A 286 10.36 5.84 4.82
C GLN A 286 9.01 5.21 4.41
N LEU A 287 8.92 3.89 4.29
CA LEU A 287 7.67 3.18 4.02
C LEU A 287 6.64 3.41 5.14
N VAL A 288 7.06 3.28 6.40
CA VAL A 288 6.19 3.53 7.56
C VAL A 288 5.73 4.99 7.61
N ASP A 289 6.63 5.94 7.31
CA ASP A 289 6.28 7.36 7.24
C ASP A 289 5.29 7.65 6.11
N GLN A 290 5.42 6.98 4.95
CA GLN A 290 4.44 7.07 3.88
C GLN A 290 3.06 6.55 4.30
N GLU A 291 2.99 5.46 5.07
CA GLU A 291 1.71 4.91 5.56
C GLU A 291 1.03 5.82 6.58
N LYS A 292 1.79 6.44 7.48
CA LYS A 292 1.23 7.45 8.39
C LYS A 292 0.62 8.63 7.63
N ARG A 293 1.31 9.11 6.58
CA ARG A 293 0.75 10.14 5.68
C ARG A 293 -0.52 9.66 4.97
N PHE A 294 -0.59 8.39 4.61
CA PHE A 294 -1.76 7.79 3.97
C PHE A 294 -2.95 7.72 4.93
N VAL A 295 -2.73 7.37 6.20
CA VAL A 295 -3.74 7.43 7.27
C VAL A 295 -4.29 8.85 7.42
N ASP A 296 -3.41 9.85 7.57
CA ASP A 296 -3.81 11.25 7.73
C ASP A 296 -4.66 11.73 6.54
N LEU A 297 -4.28 11.32 5.33
CA LEU A 297 -5.01 11.58 4.11
C LEU A 297 -6.42 10.98 4.12
N LYS A 298 -6.55 9.71 4.53
CA LYS A 298 -7.84 9.02 4.63
C LYS A 298 -8.74 9.68 5.68
N ARG A 299 -8.19 10.06 6.83
CA ARG A 299 -8.91 10.84 7.86
C ARG A 299 -9.38 12.19 7.34
N GLN A 300 -8.53 12.90 6.60
CA GLN A 300 -8.91 14.18 5.99
C GLN A 300 -10.08 14.00 5.01
N ARG A 301 -10.02 12.99 4.13
CA ARG A 301 -11.13 12.69 3.21
C ARG A 301 -12.42 12.36 3.94
N LEU A 302 -12.34 11.56 5.00
CA LEU A 302 -13.50 11.26 5.82
C LEU A 302 -14.06 12.52 6.49
N SER A 303 -13.21 13.40 7.02
CA SER A 303 -13.67 14.67 7.61
C SER A 303 -14.33 15.60 6.58
N ILE A 304 -13.84 15.59 5.33
CA ILE A 304 -14.42 16.37 4.24
C ILE A 304 -15.81 15.81 3.90
N ALA A 305 -15.93 14.48 3.83
CA ALA A 305 -17.20 13.81 3.54
C ALA A 305 -18.25 14.06 4.64
N LYS A 306 -17.83 14.16 5.90
CA LYS A 306 -18.70 14.40 7.07
C LYS A 306 -19.04 15.87 7.31
N ALA A 307 -18.39 16.80 6.61
CA ALA A 307 -18.63 18.21 6.81
C ALA A 307 -19.95 18.63 6.15
N ASP A 308 -21.06 18.49 6.88
CA ASP A 308 -22.44 18.81 6.45
C ASP A 308 -22.59 20.28 5.96
N ASN A 309 -22.26 20.52 4.68
CA ASN A 309 -22.41 21.79 3.95
C ASN A 309 -21.44 22.92 4.33
N GLN A 310 -20.29 22.65 4.95
CA GLN A 310 -19.35 23.73 5.31
C GLN A 310 -18.47 24.21 4.16
N PHE A 311 -18.31 23.40 3.11
CA PHE A 311 -17.47 23.74 1.96
C PHE A 311 -18.33 24.17 0.78
N ASP A 312 -17.97 25.30 0.17
CA ASP A 312 -18.48 25.59 -1.16
C ASP A 312 -17.95 24.55 -2.16
N LEU A 313 -18.68 24.35 -3.26
CA LEU A 313 -18.34 23.36 -4.27
C LEU A 313 -16.89 23.52 -4.80
N PRO A 314 -16.38 24.75 -5.07
CA PRO A 314 -14.99 24.92 -5.47
C PRO A 314 -13.97 24.43 -4.42
N THR A 315 -14.18 24.73 -3.13
CA THR A 315 -13.29 24.30 -2.05
C THR A 315 -13.33 22.78 -1.89
N LEU A 316 -14.52 22.17 -2.00
CA LEU A 316 -14.68 20.72 -1.95
C LEU A 316 -13.91 20.04 -3.07
N VAL A 317 -14.06 20.52 -4.30
CA VAL A 317 -13.34 19.99 -5.48
C VAL A 317 -11.83 20.16 -5.31
N ALA A 318 -11.37 21.32 -4.84
CA ALA A 318 -9.94 21.55 -4.60
C ALA A 318 -9.38 20.64 -3.49
N ALA A 319 -10.14 20.41 -2.42
CA ALA A 319 -9.73 19.52 -1.35
C ALA A 319 -9.63 18.06 -1.83
N PHE A 320 -10.60 17.57 -2.59
CA PHE A 320 -10.51 16.24 -3.20
C PHE A 320 -9.35 16.11 -4.19
N GLN A 321 -9.06 17.16 -4.96
CA GLN A 321 -7.92 17.20 -5.88
C GLN A 321 -6.58 17.07 -5.14
N ILE A 322 -6.40 17.87 -4.10
CA ILE A 322 -5.18 17.83 -3.28
C ILE A 322 -5.04 16.44 -2.66
N THR A 323 -6.12 15.90 -2.08
CA THR A 323 -6.02 14.59 -1.44
C THR A 323 -5.76 13.47 -2.45
N TYR A 324 -6.29 13.53 -3.68
CA TYR A 324 -6.01 12.55 -4.72
C TYR A 324 -4.55 12.59 -5.18
N ASN A 325 -4.01 13.79 -5.40
CA ASN A 325 -2.62 13.94 -5.80
C ASN A 325 -1.65 13.43 -4.71
N ILE A 326 -1.93 13.76 -3.44
CA ILE A 326 -1.12 13.26 -2.32
C ILE A 326 -1.17 11.73 -2.24
N GLU A 327 -2.33 11.11 -2.49
CA GLU A 327 -2.43 9.64 -2.53
C GLU A 327 -1.51 9.04 -3.59
N LYS A 328 -1.54 9.59 -4.81
CA LYS A 328 -0.70 9.10 -5.92
C LYS A 328 0.78 9.35 -5.67
N ASP A 329 1.13 10.49 -5.08
CA ASP A 329 2.51 10.78 -4.68
C ASP A 329 3.03 9.78 -3.64
N ILE A 330 2.20 9.42 -2.64
CA ILE A 330 2.55 8.42 -1.62
C ILE A 330 2.78 7.05 -2.28
N VAL A 331 1.85 6.60 -3.12
CA VAL A 331 1.97 5.30 -3.82
C VAL A 331 3.21 5.28 -4.73
N SER A 332 3.46 6.35 -5.46
CA SER A 332 4.64 6.50 -6.33
C SER A 332 5.95 6.46 -5.53
N ALA A 333 6.00 7.13 -4.37
CA ALA A 333 7.15 7.10 -3.48
C ALA A 333 7.42 5.69 -2.94
N GLN A 334 6.40 4.98 -2.46
CA GLN A 334 6.57 3.61 -1.96
C GLN A 334 7.08 2.65 -3.03
N LYS A 335 6.52 2.71 -4.25
CA LYS A 335 6.98 1.88 -5.37
C LYS A 335 8.39 2.25 -5.84
N THR A 336 8.77 3.52 -5.73
CA THR A 336 10.14 3.97 -6.03
C THR A 336 11.14 3.35 -5.04
N LEU A 337 10.82 3.32 -3.75
CA LEU A 337 11.66 2.67 -2.74
C LEU A 337 11.80 1.17 -3.00
N GLU A 338 10.70 0.49 -3.36
CA GLU A 338 10.75 -0.93 -3.74
C GLU A 338 11.64 -1.13 -4.99
N LEU A 339 11.53 -0.26 -5.99
CA LEU A 339 12.34 -0.32 -7.21
C LEU A 339 13.84 -0.13 -6.93
N GLU A 340 14.20 0.82 -6.06
CA GLU A 340 15.60 1.05 -5.67
C GLU A 340 16.20 -0.19 -5.01
N GLN A 341 15.46 -0.79 -4.09
CA GLN A 341 15.84 -2.03 -3.41
C GLN A 341 15.91 -3.22 -4.38
N ASN A 342 14.95 -3.33 -5.31
CA ASN A 342 14.98 -4.35 -6.35
C ASN A 342 16.22 -4.24 -7.24
N ASN A 343 16.62 -3.02 -7.60
CA ASN A 343 17.84 -2.77 -8.37
C ASN A 343 19.11 -3.12 -7.59
N GLU A 344 19.13 -2.99 -6.26
CA GLU A 344 20.25 -3.46 -5.43
C GLU A 344 20.37 -4.98 -5.47
N VAL A 345 19.25 -5.70 -5.31
CA VAL A 345 19.23 -7.17 -5.42
C VAL A 345 19.71 -7.65 -6.79
N VAL A 346 19.24 -7.03 -7.88
CA VAL A 346 19.69 -7.36 -9.24
C VAL A 346 21.20 -7.24 -9.39
N LYS A 347 21.85 -6.24 -8.76
CA LYS A 347 23.31 -6.10 -8.80
C LYS A 347 24.00 -7.29 -8.13
N PHE A 348 23.53 -7.72 -6.97
CA PHE A 348 24.07 -8.90 -6.28
C PHE A 348 23.91 -10.17 -7.10
N TYR A 349 22.72 -10.43 -7.65
CA TYR A 349 22.50 -11.59 -8.51
C TYR A 349 23.37 -11.54 -9.77
N SER A 350 23.56 -10.37 -10.38
CA SER A 350 24.43 -10.20 -11.55
C SER A 350 25.90 -10.49 -11.21
N ASP A 351 26.37 -10.06 -10.04
CA ASP A 351 27.72 -10.36 -9.57
C ASP A 351 27.90 -11.85 -9.28
N LEU A 352 26.88 -12.50 -8.73
CA LEU A 352 26.88 -13.95 -8.53
C LEU A 352 26.94 -14.69 -9.86
N GLN A 353 26.12 -14.29 -10.83
CA GLN A 353 26.15 -14.87 -12.18
C GLN A 353 27.53 -14.75 -12.82
N ARG A 354 28.18 -13.58 -12.68
CA ARG A 354 29.55 -13.37 -13.15
C ARG A 354 30.53 -14.33 -12.49
N MET A 355 30.47 -14.49 -11.16
CA MET A 355 31.33 -15.44 -10.44
C MET A 355 31.09 -16.89 -10.91
N LEU A 356 29.84 -17.30 -11.11
CA LEU A 356 29.48 -18.63 -11.62
C LEU A 356 30.05 -18.88 -13.01
N GLN A 357 29.98 -17.89 -13.91
CA GLN A 357 30.56 -17.99 -15.25
C GLN A 357 32.10 -18.14 -15.19
N GLU A 358 32.78 -17.43 -14.29
CA GLU A 358 34.23 -17.57 -14.12
C GLU A 358 34.63 -18.96 -13.60
N VAL A 359 33.80 -19.57 -12.76
CA VAL A 359 34.00 -20.96 -12.30
C VAL A 359 33.78 -21.96 -13.42
N GLN A 360 32.71 -21.79 -14.19
CA GLN A 360 32.39 -22.66 -15.34
C GLN A 360 33.51 -22.68 -16.38
N LYS A 361 34.16 -21.53 -16.64
CA LYS A 361 35.32 -21.43 -17.55
C LYS A 361 36.54 -22.22 -17.07
N LYS A 362 36.64 -22.51 -15.77
CA LYS A 362 37.78 -23.25 -15.18
C LYS A 362 37.61 -24.77 -15.26
N PHE A 363 36.44 -25.28 -15.62
CA PHE A 363 36.24 -26.72 -15.80
C PHE A 363 36.91 -27.24 -17.06
N ASP A 364 37.61 -28.37 -16.92
CA ASP A 364 38.13 -29.13 -18.04
C ASP A 364 37.00 -30.01 -18.62
N PRO A 365 36.61 -29.84 -19.91
CA PRO A 365 35.57 -30.66 -20.53
C PRO A 365 35.85 -32.16 -20.51
N SER A 366 37.11 -32.58 -20.33
CA SER A 366 37.50 -33.99 -20.20
C SER A 366 37.26 -34.56 -18.80
N LYS A 367 36.94 -33.73 -17.81
CA LYS A 367 36.76 -34.10 -16.41
C LYS A 367 35.49 -33.45 -15.81
N PRO A 368 34.29 -33.79 -16.32
CA PRO A 368 33.04 -33.19 -15.84
C PRO A 368 32.75 -33.48 -14.35
N GLU A 369 33.29 -34.59 -13.83
CA GLU A 369 33.16 -35.02 -12.43
C GLU A 369 34.14 -34.32 -11.47
N GLU A 370 35.06 -33.50 -12.00
CA GLU A 370 35.91 -32.69 -11.14
C GLU A 370 35.03 -31.79 -10.26
N LYS A 371 35.38 -31.63 -8.98
CA LYS A 371 34.67 -30.73 -8.10
C LYS A 371 35.48 -29.45 -7.90
N ARG A 372 34.83 -28.31 -8.12
CA ARG A 372 35.42 -26.98 -7.94
C ARG A 372 34.54 -26.12 -7.06
N ASN A 373 35.13 -25.24 -6.25
CA ASN A 373 34.39 -24.25 -5.49
C ASN A 373 34.03 -23.01 -6.33
N ILE A 374 33.37 -22.03 -5.72
CA ILE A 374 32.94 -20.78 -6.35
C ILE A 374 34.09 -19.89 -6.87
N PHE A 375 35.35 -20.27 -6.59
CA PHE A 375 36.53 -19.61 -7.14
C PHE A 375 37.25 -20.49 -8.18
N GLY A 376 36.69 -21.66 -8.48
CA GLY A 376 37.19 -22.63 -9.44
C GLY A 376 38.39 -23.44 -8.96
N SER A 377 38.67 -23.46 -7.65
CA SER A 377 39.74 -24.29 -7.07
C SER A 377 39.21 -25.67 -6.67
N THR A 378 40.08 -26.69 -6.74
CA THR A 378 39.74 -28.10 -6.50
C THR A 378 39.82 -28.47 -5.01
N ALA A 379 39.15 -29.56 -4.61
CA ALA A 379 39.11 -30.03 -3.22
C ALA A 379 40.49 -30.26 -2.57
N SER A 380 41.52 -30.63 -3.33
CA SER A 380 42.89 -30.81 -2.80
C SER A 380 43.56 -29.50 -2.37
N SER A 381 43.01 -28.35 -2.77
CA SER A 381 43.40 -27.00 -2.35
C SER A 381 42.37 -26.37 -1.40
N ALA A 382 41.36 -27.12 -0.94
CA ALA A 382 40.21 -26.59 -0.21
C ALA A 382 40.43 -26.37 1.30
N ASN A 383 41.65 -26.57 1.81
CA ASN A 383 41.98 -26.24 3.20
C ASN A 383 42.14 -24.73 3.44
N THR A 384 41.89 -23.87 2.45
CA THR A 384 41.95 -22.43 2.64
C THR A 384 40.64 -21.89 3.21
N THR A 385 40.64 -21.69 4.53
CA THR A 385 39.57 -21.02 5.26
C THR A 385 39.64 -19.51 5.01
N GLY A 386 38.59 -18.93 4.41
CA GLY A 386 38.46 -17.48 4.35
C GLY A 386 38.03 -16.96 5.71
N VAL A 387 38.85 -16.10 6.32
CA VAL A 387 38.58 -15.48 7.62
C VAL A 387 37.91 -14.13 7.39
N PHE A 388 36.67 -13.95 7.83
CA PHE A 388 36.02 -12.64 7.85
C PHE A 388 36.33 -11.96 9.18
N VAL A 389 37.30 -11.05 9.26
CA VAL A 389 37.55 -10.26 10.48
C VAL A 389 36.89 -8.88 10.35
N PRO A 390 35.82 -8.57 11.10
CA PRO A 390 35.30 -7.20 11.15
C PRO A 390 36.23 -6.30 11.96
N ARG A 391 36.42 -5.06 11.51
CA ARG A 391 37.26 -4.06 12.17
C ARG A 391 36.39 -3.10 12.96
N LYS A 392 36.53 -3.03 14.28
CA LYS A 392 35.91 -1.97 15.09
C LYS A 392 36.42 -0.59 14.63
N PRO A 393 35.54 0.42 14.45
CA PRO A 393 35.95 1.80 14.21
C PRO A 393 36.90 2.26 15.33
N GLY A 394 38.11 2.70 14.97
CA GLY A 394 39.11 3.24 15.92
C GLY A 394 40.22 2.30 16.38
N HIS A 395 40.30 1.06 15.88
CA HIS A 395 41.42 0.15 16.17
C HIS A 395 42.38 0.04 14.96
N GLN A 396 43.70 0.27 15.18
CA GLN A 396 44.73 0.00 14.17
C GLN A 396 44.82 -1.51 13.92
N ALA A 397 44.87 -1.91 12.65
CA ALA A 397 44.94 -3.32 12.28
C ALA A 397 46.34 -3.88 12.64
N SER A 398 46.38 -4.95 13.42
CA SER A 398 47.52 -5.88 13.40
C SER A 398 47.15 -7.01 12.45
N ILE A 399 47.81 -7.05 11.31
CA ILE A 399 47.72 -8.16 10.35
C ILE A 399 48.46 -9.35 10.97
N VAL A 400 47.75 -10.41 11.35
CA VAL A 400 48.41 -11.72 11.61
C VAL A 400 48.59 -12.40 10.27
N ALA A 401 49.69 -12.06 9.58
CA ALA A 401 50.15 -12.83 8.44
C ALA A 401 50.77 -14.13 8.96
N LEU A 402 50.14 -15.27 8.69
CA LEU A 402 50.77 -16.58 8.87
C LEU A 402 51.72 -16.88 7.68
N SER A 403 52.78 -16.07 7.55
CA SER A 403 54.06 -16.39 6.87
C SER A 403 54.99 -15.16 6.95
N PRO A 404 56.32 -15.31 7.15
CA PRO A 404 57.20 -14.19 7.46
C PRO A 404 57.68 -13.50 6.18
N GLU A 405 57.43 -12.19 6.08
CA GLU A 405 58.41 -11.13 5.73
C GLU A 405 57.71 -9.88 5.14
N ASN A 406 57.72 -8.81 5.96
CA ASN A 406 57.68 -7.37 5.65
C ASN A 406 56.76 -6.85 4.54
N ILE A 407 55.59 -6.33 4.93
CA ILE A 407 54.86 -5.31 4.17
C ILE A 407 54.33 -4.26 5.16
N ASP A 408 54.72 -3.00 4.95
CA ASP A 408 54.31 -1.82 5.72
C ASP A 408 53.50 -0.90 4.79
N PHE A 409 52.24 -0.61 5.13
CA PHE A 409 51.40 0.35 4.42
C PHE A 409 50.58 1.17 5.40
N ASP A 410 50.72 2.50 5.31
CA ASP A 410 49.96 3.50 6.04
C ASP A 410 48.78 4.01 5.19
N PHE A 411 47.55 3.81 5.67
CA PHE A 411 46.34 4.37 5.06
C PHE A 411 45.46 5.03 6.13
N GLN A 412 45.24 6.33 5.98
CA GLN A 412 44.19 7.08 6.69
C GLN A 412 42.98 7.29 5.78
N GLY A 413 41.82 6.82 6.25
CA GLY A 413 40.53 6.84 5.58
C GLY A 413 39.82 5.51 5.85
N VAL A 414 38.73 5.51 6.63
CA VAL A 414 38.09 4.28 7.14
C VAL A 414 37.50 3.48 5.99
N ASN A 415 38.25 2.51 5.49
CA ASN A 415 37.80 1.44 4.61
C ASN A 415 37.82 0.12 5.39
N PHE A 416 36.74 -0.65 5.26
CA PHE A 416 36.69 -2.03 5.75
C PHE A 416 37.46 -2.91 4.77
N ASP A 417 38.63 -3.40 5.18
CA ASP A 417 39.34 -4.44 4.44
C ASP A 417 38.81 -5.80 4.87
N LEU A 418 38.19 -6.49 3.93
CA LEU A 418 37.97 -7.91 4.06
C LEU A 418 39.29 -8.62 3.74
N ILE A 419 39.90 -9.25 4.74
CA ILE A 419 41.13 -10.01 4.56
C ILE A 419 40.77 -11.47 4.24
N VAL A 420 40.55 -11.79 2.97
CA VAL A 420 40.53 -13.20 2.54
C VAL A 420 41.97 -13.62 2.30
N SER A 421 42.58 -14.27 3.30
CA SER A 421 43.94 -14.81 3.23
C SER A 421 43.97 -16.12 2.43
N ASP A 422 43.60 -16.06 1.16
CA ASP A 422 44.08 -17.03 0.18
C ASP A 422 45.26 -16.37 -0.53
N SER A 423 46.49 -16.77 -0.18
CA SER A 423 47.73 -16.14 -0.68
C SER A 423 47.87 -16.13 -2.21
N ASN A 424 46.97 -16.83 -2.92
CA ASN A 424 46.95 -16.92 -4.37
C ASN A 424 45.66 -16.40 -5.04
N GLN A 425 44.63 -15.94 -4.31
CA GLN A 425 43.39 -15.43 -4.92
C GLN A 425 42.85 -14.19 -4.22
N ASN A 426 43.10 -13.03 -4.83
CA ASN A 426 42.47 -11.75 -4.45
C ASN A 426 40.99 -11.76 -4.82
N ILE A 427 40.11 -12.10 -3.87
CA ILE A 427 38.68 -11.82 -4.00
C ILE A 427 38.44 -10.32 -3.82
N SER A 428 37.65 -9.72 -4.71
CA SER A 428 37.29 -8.31 -4.52
C SER A 428 36.33 -8.17 -3.33
N THR A 429 36.38 -7.03 -2.62
CA THR A 429 35.42 -6.72 -1.54
C THR A 429 33.98 -6.86 -2.01
N ARG A 430 33.72 -6.52 -3.28
CA ARG A 430 32.42 -6.67 -3.93
C ARG A 430 31.97 -8.13 -4.00
N ASP A 431 32.83 -9.02 -4.48
CA ASP A 431 32.52 -10.45 -4.65
C ASP A 431 32.26 -11.13 -3.32
N ALA A 432 33.04 -10.78 -2.32
CA ALA A 432 32.83 -11.30 -0.98
C ALA A 432 31.52 -10.83 -0.36
N ARG A 433 31.14 -9.56 -0.55
CA ARG A 433 29.82 -9.05 -0.12
C ARG A 433 28.70 -9.80 -0.82
N THR A 434 28.81 -10.01 -2.13
CA THR A 434 27.84 -10.81 -2.88
C THR A 434 27.72 -12.21 -2.31
N LEU A 435 28.83 -12.92 -2.10
CA LEU A 435 28.78 -14.28 -1.53
C LEU A 435 28.20 -14.29 -0.11
N ALA A 436 28.46 -13.26 0.67
CA ALA A 436 27.97 -13.15 2.03
C ALA A 436 26.45 -12.83 2.07
N MET A 437 25.92 -12.02 1.14
CA MET A 437 24.46 -11.75 1.01
C MET A 437 23.66 -13.03 0.76
N PHE A 438 24.33 -13.98 0.13
CA PHE A 438 23.80 -15.25 -0.32
C PHE A 438 24.15 -16.44 0.58
N SER A 439 24.92 -16.22 1.64
CA SER A 439 25.31 -17.26 2.58
C SER A 439 24.18 -17.58 3.55
N ARG A 440 23.95 -18.87 3.82
CA ARG A 440 23.00 -19.32 4.85
C ARG A 440 23.48 -19.00 6.26
N LEU A 441 24.81 -18.97 6.48
CA LEU A 441 25.40 -18.71 7.80
C LEU A 441 25.10 -17.28 8.29
N THR A 442 24.99 -16.34 7.37
CA THR A 442 24.66 -14.94 7.64
C THR A 442 23.15 -14.69 7.71
N ALA A 443 22.34 -15.59 7.13
CA ALA A 443 20.88 -15.48 7.11
C ALA A 443 20.17 -16.02 8.38
N GLY A 444 20.93 -16.33 9.44
CA GLY A 444 20.40 -16.78 10.74
C GLY A 444 20.32 -18.31 10.83
N SER A 445 21.35 -18.93 11.39
CA SER A 445 21.41 -20.37 11.65
C SER A 445 20.40 -20.75 12.74
N GLY A 446 19.25 -21.31 12.38
CA GLY A 446 18.38 -21.98 13.36
C GLY A 446 16.91 -22.13 13.01
N LYS A 447 16.40 -21.36 12.03
CA LYS A 447 15.04 -21.55 11.51
C LYS A 447 15.12 -21.74 10.01
N SER A 448 14.36 -22.69 9.47
CA SER A 448 14.25 -23.02 8.03
C SER A 448 13.82 -21.85 7.13
N ASN A 449 13.66 -20.65 7.69
CA ASN A 449 13.21 -19.45 7.03
C ASN A 449 14.29 -18.38 7.18
N ALA A 450 15.52 -18.68 6.78
CA ALA A 450 16.56 -17.68 6.63
C ALA A 450 16.04 -16.66 5.60
N THR A 451 15.39 -15.60 6.07
CA THR A 451 14.65 -14.68 5.20
C THR A 451 15.69 -13.92 4.40
N GLY A 452 15.60 -14.04 3.08
CA GLY A 452 16.49 -13.32 2.19
C GLY A 452 16.32 -11.81 2.28
N HIS A 453 16.76 -11.14 1.23
CA HIS A 453 16.42 -9.75 1.01
C HIS A 453 14.89 -9.64 0.94
N PRO A 454 14.26 -8.60 1.52
CA PRO A 454 12.80 -8.49 1.58
C PRO A 454 12.13 -8.57 0.19
N ILE A 455 12.80 -8.01 -0.82
CA ILE A 455 12.41 -8.11 -2.24
C ILE A 455 12.31 -9.56 -2.76
N GLU A 456 13.13 -10.48 -2.26
CA GLU A 456 13.03 -11.90 -2.65
C GLU A 456 11.74 -12.52 -2.08
N GLU A 457 11.37 -12.20 -0.83
CA GLU A 457 10.10 -12.62 -0.22
C GLU A 457 8.91 -12.03 -0.99
N ILE A 458 8.92 -10.71 -1.24
CA ILE A 458 7.85 -9.99 -1.97
C ILE A 458 7.64 -10.57 -3.37
N ASN A 459 8.72 -10.95 -4.06
CA ASN A 459 8.64 -11.51 -5.41
C ASN A 459 8.57 -13.03 -5.46
N SER A 460 8.46 -13.70 -4.31
CA SER A 460 8.47 -15.16 -4.21
C SER A 460 9.67 -15.81 -4.92
N ILE A 461 10.84 -15.18 -4.84
CA ILE A 461 12.09 -15.68 -5.41
C ILE A 461 12.74 -16.63 -4.42
N GLU A 462 12.79 -17.90 -4.76
CA GLU A 462 13.56 -18.88 -4.01
C GLU A 462 15.06 -18.67 -4.27
N ARG A 463 15.82 -18.50 -3.20
CA ARG A 463 17.27 -18.31 -3.33
C ARG A 463 17.91 -19.58 -3.89
N PRO A 464 18.72 -19.47 -4.95
CA PRO A 464 19.37 -20.64 -5.53
C PRO A 464 20.35 -21.37 -4.60
N LEU A 465 20.61 -20.86 -3.38
CA LEU A 465 21.89 -21.05 -2.69
C LEU A 465 21.78 -21.81 -1.37
N ASP A 466 20.63 -22.42 -1.15
CA ASP A 466 20.38 -23.22 0.03
C ASP A 466 21.44 -24.33 0.25
N ASN A 467 22.14 -24.74 -0.80
CA ASN A 467 23.26 -25.67 -0.69
C ASN A 467 24.62 -25.13 -1.18
N LEU A 468 24.84 -23.82 -1.38
CA LEU A 468 26.18 -23.34 -1.77
C LEU A 468 27.23 -23.48 -0.65
N PHE A 469 26.75 -23.44 0.60
CA PHE A 469 27.55 -23.53 1.81
C PHE A 469 26.83 -24.49 2.79
N SER A 470 26.72 -25.78 2.44
CA SER A 470 26.11 -26.86 3.25
C SER A 470 27.06 -27.47 4.29
N GLY A 471 28.09 -26.74 4.70
CA GLY A 471 28.81 -27.08 5.93
C GLY A 471 27.86 -26.92 7.11
N THR A 472 27.25 -28.02 7.57
CA THR A 472 26.65 -28.07 8.89
C THR A 472 27.76 -27.81 9.91
N LEU A 473 27.58 -26.79 10.74
CA LEU A 473 28.51 -26.40 11.80
C LEU A 473 28.93 -27.58 12.69
N ASP A 474 28.05 -28.58 12.84
CA ASP A 474 28.29 -29.83 13.59
C ASP A 474 29.51 -30.65 13.14
N GLN A 475 30.02 -30.48 11.91
CA GLN A 475 31.18 -31.25 11.42
C GLN A 475 32.52 -30.52 11.53
N PHE A 476 32.56 -29.26 11.99
CA PHE A 476 33.80 -28.52 12.19
C PHE A 476 34.39 -28.76 13.59
N ARG A 477 34.65 -30.02 13.93
CA ARG A 477 35.66 -30.34 14.95
C ARG A 477 37.00 -30.48 14.24
N LEU A 478 37.83 -29.45 14.34
CA LEU A 478 39.26 -29.55 14.04
C LEU A 478 39.88 -30.46 15.13
N ASP A 479 39.75 -31.78 14.95
CA ASP A 479 40.54 -32.75 15.71
C ASP A 479 42.00 -32.63 15.24
N ILE A 480 42.68 -31.58 15.69
CA ILE A 480 44.14 -31.54 15.67
C ILE A 480 44.56 -32.59 16.70
N ASP A 481 44.96 -33.76 16.24
CA ASP A 481 45.52 -34.81 17.08
C ASP A 481 46.88 -34.32 17.63
N ILE A 482 46.87 -33.75 18.84
CA ILE A 482 48.05 -33.17 19.52
C ILE A 482 48.93 -34.27 20.13
N ASP A 483 48.50 -35.54 20.14
CA ASP A 483 49.14 -36.60 20.91
C ASP A 483 50.49 -37.12 20.33
N ASN A 484 51.04 -36.47 19.29
CA ASN A 484 52.33 -36.84 18.68
C ASN A 484 53.28 -35.67 18.40
N LYS A 485 53.37 -34.67 19.29
CA LYS A 485 54.47 -33.67 19.23
C LYS A 485 55.67 -34.09 20.10
N PRO A 486 56.91 -34.11 19.57
CA PRO A 486 58.12 -34.24 20.38
C PRO A 486 58.38 -32.96 21.19
N ASP A 487 58.81 -33.12 22.45
CA ASP A 487 58.85 -32.15 23.57
C ASP A 487 59.58 -30.79 23.38
N ASN A 488 59.94 -30.34 22.17
CA ASN A 488 60.86 -29.19 22.01
C ASN A 488 60.48 -28.15 20.94
N ILE A 489 59.20 -27.96 20.63
CA ILE A 489 58.76 -26.81 19.82
C ILE A 489 57.96 -25.85 20.70
N ILE A 490 58.51 -24.65 20.92
CA ILE A 490 57.81 -23.52 21.55
C ILE A 490 56.57 -23.24 20.69
N ASP A 491 55.40 -23.49 21.28
CA ASP A 491 54.13 -23.48 20.60
C ASP A 491 53.59 -22.06 20.47
N ASN A 492 53.75 -21.47 19.28
CA ASN A 492 53.00 -20.29 18.84
C ASN A 492 51.72 -20.70 18.07
N SER A 493 51.29 -21.97 18.10
CA SER A 493 49.94 -22.32 17.64
C SER A 493 48.95 -21.95 18.73
N THR A 494 48.44 -20.72 18.66
CA THR A 494 47.15 -20.40 19.26
C THR A 494 46.12 -21.29 18.57
N ASN A 495 45.74 -22.40 19.20
CA ASN A 495 44.53 -23.12 18.84
C ASN A 495 43.39 -22.10 18.90
N ILE A 496 42.86 -21.76 17.73
CA ILE A 496 41.63 -20.99 17.63
C ILE A 496 40.54 -22.02 17.95
N ASP A 497 40.11 -22.06 19.21
CA ASP A 497 38.90 -22.79 19.59
C ASP A 497 37.74 -22.15 18.85
N ILE A 498 37.36 -22.76 17.73
CA ILE A 498 36.13 -22.46 17.03
C ILE A 498 35.03 -23.11 17.86
N ASP A 499 34.11 -22.31 18.40
CA ASP A 499 32.98 -22.86 19.15
C ASP A 499 32.05 -23.66 18.23
N SER A 500 31.10 -24.40 18.81
CA SER A 500 30.12 -25.21 18.06
C SER A 500 29.28 -24.41 17.07
N ASP A 501 29.32 -23.07 17.13
CA ASP A 501 28.61 -22.16 16.23
C ASP A 501 29.51 -21.67 15.07
N GLY A 502 30.74 -22.20 14.95
CA GLY A 502 31.67 -21.89 13.86
C GLY A 502 32.34 -20.53 14.01
N LYS A 503 32.28 -19.92 15.20
CA LYS A 503 32.87 -18.62 15.47
C LYS A 503 34.18 -18.82 16.21
N SER A 504 35.23 -18.18 15.71
CA SER A 504 36.46 -18.03 16.49
C SER A 504 36.25 -17.06 17.67
N PRO A 505 37.13 -17.05 18.68
CA PRO A 505 37.01 -16.17 19.84
C PRO A 505 37.03 -14.67 19.48
N ASP A 506 37.60 -14.31 18.33
CA ASP A 506 37.66 -12.96 17.77
C ASP A 506 36.44 -12.59 16.89
N GLY A 507 35.47 -13.51 16.72
CA GLY A 507 34.25 -13.28 15.94
C GLY A 507 34.40 -13.49 14.44
N SER A 508 35.51 -14.05 13.97
CA SER A 508 35.67 -14.31 12.55
C SER A 508 34.74 -15.43 12.05
N ILE A 509 34.14 -15.22 10.88
CA ILE A 509 33.28 -16.22 10.22
C ILE A 509 34.11 -16.98 9.21
N PHE A 510 34.10 -18.30 9.32
CA PHE A 510 34.72 -19.19 8.35
C PHE A 510 33.69 -19.65 7.32
N LEU A 511 33.84 -19.20 6.07
CA LEU A 511 33.06 -19.73 4.97
C LEU A 511 33.71 -21.01 4.45
N VAL A 512 33.11 -22.15 4.75
CA VAL A 512 33.52 -23.44 4.19
C VAL A 512 33.17 -23.45 2.71
N ARG A 513 34.21 -23.45 1.87
CA ARG A 513 34.04 -23.44 0.41
C ARG A 513 33.64 -24.83 -0.05
N GLU A 514 32.37 -24.99 -0.38
CA GLU A 514 31.94 -26.22 -1.01
C GLU A 514 32.44 -26.38 -2.42
N THR A 515 32.75 -27.62 -2.78
CA THR A 515 33.14 -27.98 -4.15
C THR A 515 31.99 -28.72 -4.81
N LYS A 516 31.65 -28.31 -6.02
CA LYS A 516 30.55 -28.86 -6.82
C LYS A 516 31.06 -29.24 -8.22
N THR A 517 30.38 -30.19 -8.82
CA THR A 517 30.63 -30.65 -10.20
C THR A 517 30.20 -29.58 -11.21
N GLN A 518 30.62 -29.73 -12.47
CA GLN A 518 30.20 -28.81 -13.54
C GLN A 518 28.68 -28.81 -13.73
N ALA A 519 28.05 -29.97 -13.65
CA ALA A 519 26.60 -30.11 -13.80
C ALA A 519 25.84 -29.35 -12.71
N GLU A 520 26.29 -29.44 -11.46
CA GLU A 520 25.71 -28.69 -10.34
C GLU A 520 25.87 -27.18 -10.55
N TRP A 521 27.06 -26.69 -10.91
CA TRP A 521 27.26 -25.26 -11.20
C TRP A 521 26.39 -24.74 -12.35
N ASN A 522 26.12 -25.56 -13.36
CA ASN A 522 25.19 -25.21 -14.44
C ASN A 522 23.75 -25.06 -13.93
N LEU A 523 23.32 -25.92 -13.00
CA LEU A 523 22.02 -25.79 -12.35
C LEU A 523 21.93 -24.47 -11.57
N TYR A 524 22.93 -24.15 -10.73
CA TYR A 524 22.98 -22.88 -10.00
C TYR A 524 22.95 -21.67 -10.94
N SER A 525 23.74 -21.71 -12.02
CA SER A 525 23.76 -20.64 -13.02
C SER A 525 22.41 -20.45 -13.69
N THR A 526 21.63 -21.51 -13.87
CA THR A 526 20.28 -21.44 -14.44
C THR A 526 19.33 -20.78 -13.44
N GLN A 527 19.32 -21.23 -12.19
CA GLN A 527 18.46 -20.65 -11.15
C GLN A 527 18.76 -19.16 -10.89
N VAL A 528 20.04 -18.77 -10.88
CA VAL A 528 20.44 -17.35 -10.77
C VAL A 528 19.94 -16.54 -11.97
N ALA A 529 20.03 -17.09 -13.19
CA ALA A 529 19.51 -16.42 -14.38
C ALA A 529 17.98 -16.28 -14.35
N ASP A 530 17.25 -17.28 -13.84
CA ASP A 530 15.80 -17.24 -13.66
C ASP A 530 15.40 -16.17 -12.64
N ALA A 531 16.09 -16.11 -11.50
CA ALA A 531 15.88 -15.06 -10.49
C ALA A 531 16.13 -13.65 -11.05
N ILE A 532 17.22 -13.44 -11.79
CA ILE A 532 17.48 -12.16 -12.49
C ILE A 532 16.34 -11.82 -13.45
N THR A 533 15.80 -12.81 -14.16
CA THR A 533 14.69 -12.61 -15.09
C THR A 533 13.44 -12.14 -14.36
N LEU A 534 13.08 -12.77 -13.24
CA LEU A 534 11.95 -12.37 -12.40
C LEU A 534 12.13 -10.97 -11.82
N LEU A 535 13.32 -10.65 -11.30
CA LEU A 535 13.63 -9.32 -10.77
C LEU A 535 13.54 -8.23 -11.84
N ASN A 536 14.02 -8.51 -13.05
CA ASN A 536 13.93 -7.57 -14.17
C ASN A 536 12.49 -7.36 -14.64
N GLN A 537 11.67 -8.42 -14.66
CA GLN A 537 10.23 -8.30 -14.92
C GLN A 537 9.56 -7.43 -13.85
N ARG A 538 9.89 -7.63 -12.57
CA ARG A 538 9.39 -6.77 -11.48
C ARG A 538 9.82 -5.32 -11.63
N THR A 539 11.08 -5.05 -11.99
CA THR A 539 11.56 -3.68 -12.29
C THR A 539 10.70 -3.02 -13.37
N GLN A 540 10.34 -3.73 -14.44
CA GLN A 540 9.48 -3.20 -15.50
C GLN A 540 8.07 -2.92 -15.00
N ILE A 541 7.48 -3.84 -14.23
CA ILE A 541 6.16 -3.66 -13.62
C ILE A 541 6.16 -2.43 -12.70
N LEU A 542 7.12 -2.31 -11.77
CA LEU A 542 7.24 -1.16 -10.88
C LEU A 542 7.42 0.15 -11.64
N THR A 543 8.22 0.16 -12.71
CA THR A 543 8.41 1.35 -13.55
C THR A 543 7.11 1.76 -14.24
N ASN A 544 6.36 0.79 -14.78
CA ASN A 544 5.07 1.03 -15.41
C ASN A 544 4.03 1.52 -14.39
N ASP A 545 4.02 0.95 -13.20
CA ASP A 545 3.12 1.32 -12.12
C ASP A 545 3.39 2.75 -11.61
N ILE A 546 4.67 3.12 -11.42
CA ILE A 546 5.08 4.49 -11.06
C ILE A 546 4.63 5.46 -12.15
N THR A 547 4.87 5.11 -13.42
CA THR A 547 4.47 5.93 -14.56
C THR A 547 2.94 6.10 -14.61
N THR A 548 2.20 5.03 -14.37
CA THR A 548 0.73 5.02 -14.35
C THR A 548 0.21 5.88 -13.19
N ALA A 549 0.74 5.71 -11.98
CA ALA A 549 0.35 6.52 -10.83
C ALA A 549 0.57 8.03 -11.07
N ASN A 550 1.71 8.39 -11.67
CA ASN A 550 2.03 9.77 -12.04
C ASN A 550 1.10 10.31 -13.14
N GLN A 551 0.79 9.50 -14.17
CA GLN A 551 -0.14 9.87 -15.24
C GLN A 551 -1.57 10.04 -14.73
N GLU A 552 -2.03 9.15 -13.84
CA GLU A 552 -3.33 9.26 -13.19
C GLU A 552 -3.41 10.53 -12.34
N GLY A 553 -2.39 10.82 -11.51
CA GLY A 553 -2.31 12.08 -10.77
C GLY A 553 -2.47 13.31 -11.67
N ASN A 554 -1.72 13.34 -12.78
CA ASN A 554 -1.82 14.43 -13.77
C ASN A 554 -3.20 14.51 -14.44
N ARG A 555 -3.76 13.38 -14.86
CA ARG A 555 -5.08 13.33 -15.51
C ARG A 555 -6.18 13.82 -14.57
N HIS A 556 -6.15 13.39 -13.31
CA HIS A 556 -7.12 13.83 -12.31
C HIS A 556 -6.98 15.33 -12.02
N PHE A 557 -5.75 15.83 -11.92
CA PHE A 557 -5.49 17.26 -11.79
C PHE A 557 -6.09 18.07 -12.96
N GLU A 558 -5.90 17.61 -14.20
CA GLU A 558 -6.48 18.27 -15.39
C GLU A 558 -8.01 18.20 -15.42
N GLN A 559 -8.59 17.03 -15.13
CA GLN A 559 -10.05 16.84 -15.08
C GLN A 559 -10.70 17.75 -14.04
N MET A 560 -10.12 17.85 -12.84
CA MET A 560 -10.63 18.69 -11.76
C MET A 560 -10.45 20.18 -12.06
N ASN A 561 -9.33 20.60 -12.66
CA ASN A 561 -9.19 21.99 -13.12
C ASN A 561 -10.22 22.37 -14.19
N ASN A 562 -10.54 21.44 -15.08
CA ASN A 562 -11.60 21.64 -16.06
C ASN A 562 -12.99 21.71 -15.40
N ALA A 563 -13.25 20.87 -14.38
CA ALA A 563 -14.47 20.93 -13.59
C ALA A 563 -14.61 22.26 -12.84
N LEU A 564 -13.54 22.73 -12.17
CA LEU A 564 -13.51 24.03 -11.48
C LEU A 564 -13.79 25.20 -12.43
N ARG A 565 -13.19 25.20 -13.62
CA ARG A 565 -13.46 26.22 -14.64
C ARG A 565 -14.93 26.22 -15.06
N ARG A 566 -15.50 25.04 -15.33
CA ARG A 566 -16.93 24.91 -15.66
C ARG A 566 -17.83 25.38 -14.52
N SER A 567 -17.50 25.07 -13.28
CA SER A 567 -18.24 25.54 -12.11
C SER A 567 -18.21 27.07 -12.01
N ILE A 568 -17.05 27.70 -12.22
CA ILE A 568 -16.92 29.16 -12.24
C ILE A 568 -17.74 29.77 -13.38
N ASP A 569 -17.70 29.17 -14.58
CA ASP A 569 -18.48 29.64 -15.73
C ASP A 569 -20.00 29.53 -15.47
N MET A 570 -20.46 28.44 -14.83
CA MET A 570 -21.85 28.28 -14.41
C MET A 570 -22.26 29.32 -13.37
N ILE A 571 -21.43 29.56 -12.35
CA ILE A 571 -21.69 30.60 -11.33
C ILE A 571 -21.80 31.98 -12.00
N ASN A 572 -20.88 32.30 -12.91
CA ASN A 572 -20.92 33.56 -13.64
C ASN A 572 -22.15 33.68 -14.56
N SER A 573 -22.60 32.57 -15.16
CA SER A 573 -23.81 32.53 -15.97
C SER A 573 -25.06 32.77 -15.13
N ILE A 574 -25.16 32.12 -13.96
CA ILE A 574 -26.25 32.32 -13.01
C ILE A 574 -26.26 33.78 -12.51
N ALA A 575 -25.10 34.32 -12.13
CA ALA A 575 -24.97 35.70 -11.67
C ALA A 575 -25.42 36.72 -12.73
N ARG A 576 -25.10 36.48 -14.01
CA ARG A 576 -25.57 37.32 -15.13
C ARG A 576 -27.06 37.17 -15.45
N THR A 577 -27.65 36.03 -15.12
CA THR A 577 -29.08 35.79 -15.36
C THR A 577 -29.94 36.34 -14.21
N ALA A 578 -29.37 36.41 -13.00
CA ALA A 578 -30.05 36.88 -11.79
C ALA A 578 -29.96 38.40 -11.57
N GLY A 579 -28.98 39.09 -12.17
CA GLY A 579 -28.82 40.55 -12.14
C GLY A 579 -29.30 41.20 -13.43
#